data_AF-A0A9D1Q8M4-F1
#
_entry.id   AF-A0A9D1Q8M4-F1
#
_cell.length_a   1.000
_cell.length_b   1.000
_cell.length_c   1.000
_cell.angle_alpha   90.00
_cell.angle_beta   90.00
_cell.angle_gamma   90.00
#
_symmetry.space_group_name_H-M   'P 1'
#
loop_
_entity.id
_entity.type
_entity.pdbx_description
1 polymer ?
#
loop_
_entity_poly.entity_id
_entity_poly.type
_entity_poly.pdbx_seq_one_letter_code
_entity_poly.pdbx_strand_id
1 'polypeptide(L)'
;MENQSLTLTEDGARFDDIGTDIQQQGKGYATTLIQHALLFAKEQGATIAVLESSNKELTIYQKLGFETLFEYEAFVWEHQS
;
A
#
# COMPACT_ATOMS: atom_id res chain seq x y z
N MET A 1 -13.80 -2.25 8.75
CA MET A 1 -12.73 -1.42 9.38
C MET A 1 -11.60 -1.32 8.37
N GLU A 2 -11.01 -0.15 8.17
CA GLU A 2 -9.84 0.01 7.29
C GLU A 2 -8.58 -0.28 8.13
N ASN A 3 -7.74 -1.22 7.67
CA ASN A 3 -6.43 -1.47 8.26
C ASN A 3 -5.40 -0.88 7.30
N GLN A 4 -4.43 -0.16 7.83
CA GLN A 4 -3.22 0.21 7.13
C GLN A 4 -2.11 0.29 8.18
N SER A 5 -0.98 -0.33 7.89
CA SER A 5 0.24 -0.16 8.68
C SER A 5 1.23 0.70 7.89
N LEU A 6 1.81 1.70 8.56
CA LEU A 6 2.86 2.55 8.02
C LEU A 6 4.14 2.32 8.81
N THR A 7 5.18 1.86 8.13
CA THR A 7 6.52 1.76 8.69
C THR A 7 7.37 2.90 8.15
N LEU A 8 7.93 3.72 9.04
CA LEU A 8 8.89 4.77 8.69
C LEU A 8 10.31 4.29 8.96
N THR A 9 11.21 4.54 8.02
CA THR A 9 12.66 4.38 8.15
C THR A 9 13.34 5.75 8.06
N GLU A 10 14.66 5.83 8.25
CA GLU A 10 15.39 7.11 8.13
C GLU A 10 15.17 7.79 6.77
N ASP A 11 15.03 7.01 5.69
CA ASP A 11 14.98 7.55 4.32
C ASP A 11 13.61 7.41 3.63
N GLY A 12 12.68 6.64 4.20
CA GLY A 12 11.47 6.26 3.49
C GLY A 12 10.30 5.74 4.31
N ALA A 13 9.23 5.43 3.61
CA ALA A 13 7.98 4.90 4.14
C ALA A 13 7.60 3.62 3.41
N ARG A 14 7.18 2.60 4.17
CA ARG A 14 6.56 1.38 3.64
C ARG A 14 5.11 1.32 4.09
N PHE A 15 4.21 1.08 3.14
CA PHE A 15 2.78 0.89 3.40
C PHE A 15 2.42 -0.59 3.27
N ASP A 16 1.81 -1.14 4.31
CA ASP A 16 1.37 -2.54 4.38
C ASP A 16 -0.14 -2.63 4.70
N ASP A 17 -0.73 -3.78 4.36
CA ASP A 17 -2.11 -4.16 4.68
C ASP A 17 -3.22 -3.21 4.19
N ILE A 18 -3.00 -2.50 3.07
CA ILE A 18 -3.97 -1.52 2.57
C ILE A 18 -5.25 -2.21 2.10
N GLY A 19 -6.29 -2.12 2.92
CA GLY A 19 -7.58 -2.76 2.64
C GLY A 19 -8.76 -1.91 3.11
N THR A 20 -9.82 -1.89 2.30
CA THR A 20 -11.13 -1.40 2.72
C THR A 20 -12.06 -2.57 2.94
N ASP A 21 -12.93 -2.43 3.95
CA ASP A 21 -14.05 -3.35 4.17
C ASP A 21 -14.80 -3.59 2.85
N ILE A 22 -15.18 -4.84 2.56
CA ILE A 22 -15.84 -5.22 1.31
C ILE A 22 -17.07 -4.34 1.04
N GLN A 23 -17.82 -3.95 2.08
CA GLN A 23 -19.01 -3.11 1.95
C GLN A 23 -18.70 -1.63 1.62
N GLN A 24 -17.44 -1.24 1.74
CA GLN A 24 -16.94 0.12 1.53
C GLN A 24 -16.04 0.27 0.30
N GLN A 25 -15.76 -0.83 -0.41
CA GLN A 25 -15.01 -0.81 -1.67
C GLN A 25 -15.74 -0.02 -2.76
N GLY A 26 -14.97 0.50 -3.72
CA GLY A 26 -15.50 1.29 -4.85
C GLY A 26 -15.89 2.73 -4.52
N LYS A 27 -15.72 3.18 -3.26
CA LYS A 27 -16.08 4.53 -2.80
C LYS A 27 -14.89 5.50 -2.73
N GLY A 28 -13.70 5.05 -3.08
CA GLY A 28 -12.48 5.87 -3.07
C GLY A 28 -11.80 6.00 -1.71
N TYR A 29 -12.30 5.37 -0.64
CA TYR A 29 -11.70 5.50 0.69
C TYR A 29 -10.24 5.01 0.76
N ALA A 30 -9.92 3.89 0.09
CA ALA A 30 -8.54 3.42 -0.02
C ALA A 30 -7.61 4.50 -0.61
N THR A 31 -8.06 5.17 -1.67
CA THR A 31 -7.32 6.25 -2.31
C THR A 31 -7.11 7.42 -1.35
N THR A 32 -8.14 7.86 -0.64
CA THR A 32 -8.05 8.93 0.36
C THR A 32 -7.08 8.56 1.49
N LEU A 33 -7.15 7.32 1.99
CA LEU A 33 -6.28 6.83 3.05
C LEU A 33 -4.81 6.82 2.60
N ILE A 34 -4.51 6.31 1.41
CA ILE A 34 -3.15 6.32 0.85
C ILE A 34 -2.64 7.75 0.70
N GLN A 35 -3.45 8.67 0.19
CA GLN A 35 -3.06 10.07 0.03
C GLN A 35 -2.73 10.73 1.38
N HIS A 36 -3.56 10.49 2.39
CA HIS A 36 -3.31 10.99 3.75
C HIS A 36 -2.01 10.41 4.32
N ALA A 37 -1.79 9.11 4.14
CA ALA A 37 -0.61 8.43 4.67
C ALA A 37 0.68 8.87 3.94
N LEU A 38 0.63 9.14 2.64
CA LEU A 38 1.72 9.75 1.88
C LEU A 38 2.06 11.16 2.37
N LEU A 39 1.03 11.98 2.64
CA LEU A 39 1.24 13.32 3.19
C LEU A 39 1.92 13.25 4.56
N PHE A 40 1.41 12.38 5.44
CA PHE A 40 2.00 12.17 6.76
C PHE A 40 3.46 11.69 6.67
N ALA A 41 3.76 10.69 5.82
CA ALA A 41 5.12 10.22 5.62
C ALA A 41 6.07 11.34 5.15
N LYS A 42 5.61 12.17 4.21
CA LYS A 42 6.36 13.33 3.73
C LYS A 42 6.61 14.36 4.84
N GLU A 43 5.63 14.62 5.70
CA GLU A 43 5.78 15.51 6.87
C GLU A 43 6.80 14.97 7.89
N GLN A 44 6.97 13.64 7.96
CA GLN A 44 8.00 12.99 8.77
C GLN A 44 9.38 12.96 8.07
N GLY A 45 9.52 13.55 6.88
CA GLY A 45 10.79 13.63 6.16
C GLY A 45 11.07 12.47 5.19
N ALA A 46 10.13 11.54 5.01
CA ALA A 46 10.31 10.45 4.06
C ALA A 46 10.45 11.00 2.62
N THR A 47 11.47 10.53 1.92
CA THR A 47 11.74 10.94 0.52
C THR A 47 11.26 9.92 -0.50
N ILE A 48 11.07 8.67 -0.05
CA ILE A 48 10.55 7.56 -0.85
C ILE A 48 9.41 6.85 -0.12
N ALA A 49 8.45 6.36 -0.90
CA ALA A 49 7.30 5.59 -0.45
C ALA A 49 7.23 4.29 -1.26
N VAL A 50 7.16 3.14 -0.59
CA VAL A 50 7.07 1.82 -1.24
C VAL A 50 5.90 1.01 -0.70
N LEU A 51 5.34 0.15 -1.55
CA LEU A 51 4.27 -0.78 -1.19
C LEU A 51 4.35 -2.02 -2.09
N GLU A 52 3.73 -3.10 -1.63
CA GLU A 52 3.48 -4.30 -2.44
C GLU A 52 2.01 -4.32 -2.87
N SER A 53 1.73 -4.76 -4.10
CA SER A 53 0.38 -4.79 -4.64
C SER A 53 0.19 -5.97 -5.59
N SER A 54 -1.01 -6.54 -5.57
CA SER A 54 -1.44 -7.46 -6.61
C SER A 54 -1.63 -6.76 -7.96
N ASN A 55 -1.52 -7.51 -9.05
CA ASN A 55 -1.75 -6.97 -10.41
C ASN A 55 -3.13 -6.31 -10.58
N LYS A 56 -4.13 -6.71 -9.79
CA LYS A 56 -5.49 -6.15 -9.84
C LYS A 56 -5.56 -4.71 -9.31
N GLU A 57 -4.70 -4.36 -8.36
CA GLU A 57 -4.72 -3.08 -7.66
C GLU A 57 -3.63 -2.12 -8.16
N LEU A 58 -2.69 -2.63 -8.97
CA LEU A 58 -1.56 -1.86 -9.52
C LEU A 58 -1.98 -0.52 -10.16
N THR A 59 -3.06 -0.51 -10.94
CA THR A 59 -3.55 0.70 -11.61
C THR A 59 -3.98 1.80 -10.62
N ILE A 60 -4.41 1.45 -9.42
CA ILE A 60 -4.78 2.43 -8.37
C ILE A 60 -3.51 3.17 -7.92
N TYR A 61 -2.45 2.43 -7.63
CA TYR A 61 -1.19 2.99 -7.16
C TYR A 61 -0.46 3.78 -8.25
N GLN A 62 -0.52 3.34 -9.51
CA GLN A 62 0.02 4.09 -10.65
C GLN A 62 -0.65 5.47 -10.81
N LYS A 63 -1.97 5.56 -10.60
CA LYS A 63 -2.69 6.86 -10.61
C LYS A 63 -2.27 7.79 -9.48
N LEU A 64 -1.70 7.24 -8.40
CA LEU A 64 -1.17 7.98 -7.27
C LEU A 64 0.31 8.33 -7.42
N GLY A 65 0.93 7.99 -8.56
CA GLY A 65 2.32 8.31 -8.87
C GLY A 65 3.34 7.25 -8.45
N PHE A 66 2.89 6.07 -8.04
CA PHE A 66 3.81 4.94 -7.84
C PHE A 66 4.23 4.33 -9.18
N GLU A 67 5.48 3.87 -9.23
CA GLU A 67 6.05 3.14 -10.36
C GLU A 67 6.43 1.73 -9.92
N THR A 68 6.32 0.76 -10.83
CA THR A 68 6.75 -0.62 -10.56
C THR A 68 8.27 -0.68 -10.45
N LEU A 69 8.79 -1.06 -9.28
CA LEU A 69 10.23 -1.26 -9.08
C LEU A 69 10.69 -2.66 -9.54
N PHE A 70 9.90 -3.68 -9.20
CA PHE A 70 10.12 -5.08 -9.58
C PHE A 70 8.84 -5.89 -9.42
N GLU A 71 8.82 -7.08 -10.02
CA GLU A 71 7.78 -8.10 -9.83
C GLU A 71 8.40 -9.31 -9.13
N TYR A 72 7.61 -10.02 -8.32
CA TYR A 72 8.07 -11.21 -7.61
C TYR A 72 6.95 -12.26 -7.50
N GLU A 73 7.35 -13.52 -7.31
CA GLU A 73 6.43 -14.63 -7.04
C GLU A 73 6.51 -15.03 -5.56
N ALA A 74 5.37 -15.14 -4.89
CA ALA A 74 5.29 -15.60 -3.52
C ALA A 74 4.97 -17.10 -3.48
N PHE A 75 5.82 -17.87 -2.80
CA PHE A 75 5.59 -19.29 -2.56
C PHE A 75 5.05 -19.49 -1.15
N VAL A 76 3.90 -20.15 -1.02
CA VAL A 76 3.30 -20.50 0.26
C VAL A 76 3.33 -22.01 0.42
N TRP A 77 3.83 -22.48 1.56
CA TRP A 77 3.74 -23.89 1.93
C TRP A 77 2.58 -24.09 2.90
N GLU A 78 1.53 -24.77 2.43
CA GLU A 78 0.45 -25.23 3.31
C GLU A 78 0.67 -26.69 3.67
N HIS A 79 0.74 -26.97 4.97
CA HIS A 79 0.69 -28.33 5.48
C HIS A 79 -0.77 -28.79 5.50
N GLN A 80 -1.11 -29.77 4.66
CA GLN A 80 -2.44 -30.39 4.69
C GLN A 80 -2.53 -31.29 5.95
N SER A 81 -3.33 -30.85 6.92
CA SER A 81 -3.79 -31.62 8.08
C SER A 81 -5.07 -32.37 7.78
#